data_AF-A0AAU2I8A8-F1
#
_entry.id   AF-A0AAU2I8A8-F1
#
_cell.length_a   1.000
_cell.length_b   1.000
_cell.length_c   1.000
_cell.angle_alpha   90.00
_cell.angle_beta   90.00
_cell.angle_gamma   90.00
#
_symmetry.space_group_name_H-M   'P 1'
#
loop_
_entity.id
_entity.type
_entity.pdbx_description
1 polymer ?
#
loop_
_entity_poly.entity_id
_entity_poly.type
_entity_poly.pdbx_seq_one_letter_code
_entity_poly.pdbx_strand_id
1 'polypeptide(L)'
;MNRTVGPREGDSPGPFPSHLLPAGTIQGLPPWRILSPLRQAEESRSPMLDVLGLDPDDEHVYRALLGRPDSTAMLLSDLLAVSRADLDRALSRLVQWGLVIRSADEQFTAAPPAMALGALISQRRDGLRMAEQALVTFAEEHRAAMTGSSINDLIEVVTGVDAIRHRFLQVQQAARTQVRSFITAPFLAVPPDENTAEPVAIGRGVHFRAVLDRAVLAEPGIITDAIDSLRNGVELRVADQLPMKLVLADADLGLVPLAVTPAGEPGAVMLHRSGLLDALDALFETVWRTAHPLELSDSGGEAETTVELGAEGPTDLDRRILALLLAGLTDPTAATQLGLSPRTLHRRLRRLMDIAGVRTRMQLGGYAIRHGWVAPH
;
A
#
# COMPACT_ATOMS: atom_id res chain seq x y z
N MET A 1 -66.48 -28.56 -9.95
CA MET A 1 -67.35 -28.53 -8.76
C MET A 1 -66.95 -27.32 -7.93
N ASN A 2 -67.91 -26.40 -7.70
CA ASN A 2 -67.99 -25.23 -6.79
C ASN A 2 -66.76 -24.30 -6.57
N ARG A 3 -66.79 -22.99 -6.88
CA ARG A 3 -67.69 -21.85 -6.51
C ARG A 3 -67.45 -21.22 -5.12
N THR A 4 -67.25 -19.89 -5.17
CA THR A 4 -67.73 -18.79 -4.28
C THR A 4 -67.12 -18.61 -2.88
N VAL A 5 -66.46 -17.48 -2.56
CA VAL A 5 -66.92 -16.11 -2.15
C VAL A 5 -66.75 -15.92 -0.62
N GLY A 6 -66.25 -14.73 -0.22
CA GLY A 6 -65.89 -14.31 1.15
C GLY A 6 -67.04 -14.23 2.17
N PRO A 7 -66.95 -13.47 3.31
CA PRO A 7 -66.51 -12.05 3.38
C PRO A 7 -65.77 -11.63 4.71
N ARG A 8 -65.26 -10.37 4.81
CA ARG A 8 -65.59 -9.24 5.75
C ARG A 8 -65.95 -9.60 7.22
N GLU A 9 -65.71 -8.84 8.30
CA GLU A 9 -65.36 -7.43 8.61
C GLU A 9 -65.17 -7.31 10.14
N GLY A 10 -64.58 -6.20 10.61
CA GLY A 10 -64.80 -5.64 11.96
C GLY A 10 -63.57 -5.72 12.88
N ASP A 11 -63.00 -4.65 13.45
CA ASP A 11 -63.58 -3.36 13.81
C ASP A 11 -62.49 -2.27 13.92
N SER A 12 -62.85 -1.01 13.62
CA SER A 12 -62.05 0.22 13.78
C SER A 12 -62.26 0.81 15.20
N PRO A 13 -61.95 2.08 15.57
CA PRO A 13 -61.16 3.19 14.96
C PRO A 13 -60.13 3.83 15.95
N GLY A 14 -59.03 4.47 15.51
CA GLY A 14 -58.91 5.91 15.18
C GLY A 14 -58.44 6.77 16.39
N PRO A 15 -57.86 8.00 16.25
CA PRO A 15 -57.57 8.78 15.04
C PRO A 15 -56.14 9.41 14.95
N PHE A 16 -55.83 9.89 13.73
CA PHE A 16 -54.82 10.86 13.26
C PHE A 16 -55.03 12.30 13.87
N PRO A 17 -54.35 13.43 13.48
CA PRO A 17 -53.34 13.66 12.42
C PRO A 17 -52.16 14.65 12.71
N SER A 18 -51.12 14.52 11.88
CA SER A 18 -50.46 15.50 10.97
C SER A 18 -49.95 16.91 11.39
N HIS A 19 -48.67 17.11 11.01
CA HIS A 19 -48.01 18.32 10.43
C HIS A 19 -47.76 19.58 11.27
N LEU A 20 -46.47 19.98 11.39
CA LEU A 20 -45.87 21.23 10.85
C LEU A 20 -44.45 21.49 11.45
N LEU A 21 -43.47 21.77 10.59
CA LEU A 21 -42.20 22.49 10.90
C LEU A 21 -42.52 24.01 11.06
N PRO A 22 -41.68 24.92 11.65
CA PRO A 22 -40.21 24.97 11.56
C PRO A 22 -39.40 25.66 12.73
N ALA A 23 -38.07 25.75 12.52
CA ALA A 23 -37.09 26.76 12.96
C ALA A 23 -36.55 26.78 14.42
N GLY A 24 -35.20 26.78 14.55
CA GLY A 24 -34.50 27.34 15.72
C GLY A 24 -33.24 26.61 16.17
N THR A 25 -32.11 26.92 15.54
CA THR A 25 -30.70 26.81 15.96
C THR A 25 -30.44 26.55 17.45
N ILE A 26 -29.68 25.50 17.82
CA ILE A 26 -28.52 25.53 18.76
C ILE A 26 -27.58 24.34 18.47
N GLN A 27 -26.31 24.68 18.28
CA GLN A 27 -25.12 23.84 18.18
C GLN A 27 -24.85 23.08 19.49
N GLY A 28 -24.68 21.75 19.48
CA GLY A 28 -24.44 20.96 20.69
C GLY A 28 -23.72 19.64 20.43
N LEU A 29 -22.54 19.51 21.01
CA LEU A 29 -21.53 18.44 20.90
C LEU A 29 -22.04 16.98 21.14
N PRO A 30 -21.36 15.96 20.57
CA PRO A 30 -21.62 14.55 20.86
C PRO A 30 -21.04 14.08 22.23
N PRO A 31 -21.43 12.88 22.73
CA PRO A 31 -21.95 12.66 24.09
C PRO A 31 -20.91 12.20 25.14
N TRP A 32 -19.68 12.69 25.10
CA TRP A 32 -18.64 12.26 26.05
C TRP A 32 -18.48 13.16 27.28
N ARG A 33 -19.45 14.05 27.55
CA ARG A 33 -19.28 15.14 28.53
C ARG A 33 -20.32 15.18 29.65
N ILE A 34 -20.52 14.08 30.36
CA ILE A 34 -20.88 14.12 31.79
C ILE A 34 -20.12 12.99 32.48
N LEU A 35 -18.95 13.34 33.02
CA LEU A 35 -18.37 12.84 34.27
C LEU A 35 -17.02 13.57 34.45
N SER A 36 -17.06 14.68 35.17
CA SER A 36 -15.92 15.23 35.90
C SER A 36 -16.47 15.54 37.30
N PRO A 37 -15.74 15.34 38.43
CA PRO A 37 -14.31 15.62 38.55
C PRO A 37 -13.58 14.75 39.61
N LEU A 38 -12.88 13.67 39.21
CA LEU A 38 -11.94 12.99 40.13
C LEU A 38 -10.62 12.54 39.46
N ARG A 39 -10.35 12.98 38.21
CA ARG A 39 -9.13 12.62 37.47
C ARG A 39 -8.11 13.76 37.32
N GLN A 40 -8.25 14.89 38.01
CA GLN A 40 -7.28 15.99 37.90
C GLN A 40 -6.19 15.99 38.99
N ALA A 41 -6.30 15.17 40.03
CA ALA A 41 -5.31 15.15 41.11
C ALA A 41 -4.19 14.09 40.95
N GLU A 42 -4.37 13.05 40.12
CA GLU A 42 -3.38 11.97 39.96
C GLU A 42 -2.57 12.02 38.65
N GLU A 43 -3.03 12.72 37.60
CA GLU A 43 -2.27 12.85 36.33
C GLU A 43 -1.03 13.78 36.45
N SER A 44 -0.85 14.50 37.56
CA SER A 44 0.32 15.39 37.76
C SER A 44 1.58 14.67 38.29
N ARG A 45 1.55 13.33 38.40
CA ARG A 45 2.65 12.50 38.95
C ARG A 45 3.33 11.57 37.95
N SER A 46 3.09 11.73 36.65
CA SER A 46 3.91 11.07 35.63
C SER A 46 5.25 11.81 35.47
N PRO A 47 6.39 11.09 35.40
CA PRO A 47 7.69 11.71 35.14
C PRO A 47 7.69 12.24 33.70
N MET A 48 7.38 13.53 33.56
CA MET A 48 7.22 14.16 32.24
C MET A 48 8.58 14.48 31.62
N LEU A 49 9.64 14.49 32.44
CA LEU A 49 10.98 14.88 32.03
C LEU A 49 11.90 13.68 31.69
N ASP A 50 11.44 12.45 31.90
CA ASP A 50 12.17 11.24 31.48
C ASP A 50 12.42 11.19 29.96
N VAL A 51 11.50 11.75 29.16
CA VAL A 51 11.69 11.91 27.71
C VAL A 51 12.91 12.80 27.38
N LEU A 52 13.30 13.67 28.30
CA LEU A 52 14.48 14.53 28.19
C LEU A 52 15.74 13.89 28.83
N GLY A 53 15.61 12.68 29.36
CA GLY A 53 16.68 11.91 29.99
C GLY A 53 16.85 12.19 31.49
N LEU A 54 15.86 12.82 32.14
CA LEU A 54 15.86 13.04 33.59
C LEU A 54 15.33 11.82 34.34
N ASP A 55 16.09 11.35 35.31
CA ASP A 55 15.62 10.32 36.23
C ASP A 55 14.43 10.83 37.06
N PRO A 56 13.44 9.99 37.38
CA PRO A 56 12.33 10.36 38.27
C PRO A 56 12.76 11.02 39.58
N ASP A 57 13.90 10.62 40.16
CA ASP A 57 14.44 11.21 41.39
C ASP A 57 14.98 12.62 41.14
N ASP A 58 15.64 12.85 39.99
CA ASP A 58 16.15 14.17 39.58
C ASP A 58 14.99 15.14 39.31
N GLU A 59 13.93 14.66 38.68
CA GLU A 59 12.69 15.43 38.45
C GLU A 59 12.02 15.84 39.76
N HIS A 60 12.02 14.95 40.76
CA HIS A 60 11.43 15.23 42.07
C HIS A 60 12.20 16.34 42.81
N VAL A 61 13.54 16.29 42.80
CA VAL A 61 14.41 17.32 43.39
C VAL A 61 14.25 18.65 42.66
N TYR A 62 14.20 18.65 41.32
CA TYR A 62 14.00 19.87 40.53
C TYR A 62 12.65 20.53 40.82
N ARG A 63 11.55 19.75 40.90
CA ARG A 63 10.22 20.27 41.27
C ARG A 63 10.20 20.87 42.68
N ALA A 64 10.91 20.28 43.63
CA ALA A 64 11.03 20.82 44.99
C ALA A 64 11.70 22.21 45.00
N LEU A 65 12.74 22.38 44.18
CA LEU A 65 13.45 23.65 44.01
C LEU A 65 12.64 24.72 43.28
N LEU A 66 11.72 24.35 42.38
CA LEU A 66 10.80 25.30 41.74
C LEU A 66 9.83 25.93 42.75
N GLY A 67 9.43 25.19 43.78
CA GLY A 67 8.57 25.71 44.85
C GLY A 67 9.30 26.47 45.95
N ARG A 68 10.62 26.32 46.04
CA ARG A 68 11.47 26.86 47.12
C ARG A 68 12.86 27.25 46.61
N PRO A 69 13.01 28.47 46.06
CA PRO A 69 14.33 28.97 45.67
C PRO A 69 15.27 29.07 46.89
N ASP A 70 16.58 29.07 46.63
CA ASP A 70 17.65 29.28 47.61
C ASP A 70 17.69 28.24 48.74
N SER A 71 17.38 26.98 48.42
CA SER A 71 17.35 25.88 49.38
C SER A 71 18.73 25.24 49.57
N THR A 72 19.09 24.94 50.82
CA THR A 72 20.31 24.16 51.14
C THR A 72 20.04 22.67 51.00
N ALA A 73 21.06 21.88 50.63
CA ALA A 73 20.96 20.42 50.51
C ALA A 73 20.45 19.72 51.80
N MET A 74 20.74 20.28 52.99
CA MET A 74 20.19 19.77 54.25
C MET A 74 18.66 19.89 54.32
N LEU A 75 18.11 21.05 53.94
CA LEU A 75 16.66 21.28 53.93
C LEU A 75 15.95 20.43 52.88
N LEU A 76 16.58 20.20 51.73
CA LEU A 76 16.03 19.35 50.67
C LEU A 76 16.05 17.86 51.03
N SER A 77 17.08 17.40 51.75
CA SER A 77 17.18 16.01 52.22
C SER A 77 16.07 15.69 53.23
N ASP A 78 15.83 16.60 54.18
CA ASP A 78 14.75 16.47 55.18
C ASP A 78 13.36 16.54 54.51
N LEU A 79 13.18 17.43 53.53
CA LEU A 79 11.90 17.64 52.85
C LEU A 79 11.49 16.46 51.96
N LEU A 80 12.45 15.87 51.24
CA LEU A 80 12.19 14.80 50.28
C LEU A 80 12.33 13.41 50.90
N ALA A 81 12.79 13.33 52.16
CA ALA A 81 13.11 12.08 52.86
C ALA A 81 14.08 11.17 52.06
N VAL A 82 15.01 11.79 51.34
CA VAL A 82 16.04 11.13 50.52
C VAL A 82 17.39 11.23 51.21
N SER A 83 18.24 10.21 51.05
CA SER A 83 19.58 10.22 51.63
C SER A 83 20.42 11.37 51.07
N ARG A 84 21.32 11.92 51.89
CA ARG A 84 22.19 13.03 51.49
C ARG A 84 23.06 12.66 50.27
N ALA A 85 23.53 11.41 50.21
CA ALA A 85 24.35 10.92 49.11
C ALA A 85 23.58 10.82 47.77
N ASP A 86 22.29 10.48 47.83
CA ASP A 86 21.45 10.40 46.62
C ASP A 86 21.05 11.79 46.14
N LEU A 87 20.73 12.68 47.08
CA LEU A 87 20.41 14.08 46.79
C LEU A 87 21.62 14.82 46.18
N ASP A 88 22.81 14.66 46.74
CA ASP A 88 24.01 15.34 46.20
C ASP A 88 24.34 14.83 44.78
N ARG A 89 24.07 13.55 44.48
CA ARG A 89 24.17 13.00 43.11
C ARG A 89 23.14 13.62 42.17
N ALA A 90 21.89 13.72 42.60
CA ALA A 90 20.82 14.33 41.82
C ALA A 90 21.08 15.82 41.54
N LEU A 91 21.47 16.59 42.57
CA LEU A 91 21.83 18.00 42.44
C LEU A 91 23.04 18.20 41.50
N SER A 92 24.03 17.32 41.57
CA SER A 92 25.18 17.38 40.66
C SER A 92 24.77 17.19 39.19
N ARG A 93 23.87 16.25 38.90
CA ARG A 93 23.32 16.03 37.55
C ARG A 93 22.48 17.21 37.07
N LEU A 94 21.60 17.73 37.93
CA LEU A 94 20.75 18.88 37.62
C LEU A 94 21.57 20.15 37.36
N VAL A 95 22.68 20.35 38.07
CA VAL A 95 23.63 21.44 37.81
C VAL A 95 24.34 21.23 36.46
N GLN A 96 24.77 20.00 36.16
CA GLN A 96 25.40 19.66 34.88
C GLN A 96 24.46 19.89 33.69
N TRP A 97 23.16 19.65 33.86
CA TRP A 97 22.13 19.90 32.86
C TRP A 97 21.64 21.35 32.82
N GLY A 98 22.17 22.23 33.68
CA GLY A 98 21.79 23.64 33.74
C GLY A 98 20.37 23.89 34.27
N LEU A 99 19.76 22.90 34.90
CA LEU A 99 18.44 23.00 35.53
C LEU A 99 18.50 23.60 36.92
N VAL A 100 19.64 23.48 37.60
CA VAL A 100 19.87 24.04 38.93
C VAL A 100 21.15 24.86 38.93
N ILE A 101 21.13 25.98 39.63
CA ILE A 101 22.28 26.86 39.85
C ILE A 101 22.69 26.72 41.30
N ARG A 102 23.99 26.45 41.55
CA ARG A 102 24.58 26.44 42.88
C ARG A 102 25.21 27.81 43.15
N SER A 103 24.79 28.47 44.21
CA SER A 103 25.34 29.74 44.68
C SER A 103 26.64 29.52 45.46
N ALA A 104 27.41 30.60 45.68
CA ALA A 104 28.63 30.59 46.49
C ALA A 104 28.37 30.19 47.95
N ASP A 105 27.15 30.42 48.45
CA ASP A 105 26.73 30.09 49.81
C ASP A 105 26.14 28.67 49.95
N GLU A 106 26.45 27.76 49.02
CA GLU A 106 25.98 26.35 49.05
C GLU A 106 24.44 26.21 48.98
N GLN A 107 23.77 27.21 48.40
CA GLN A 107 22.34 27.22 48.12
C GLN A 107 22.07 26.82 46.68
N PHE A 108 20.97 26.12 46.45
CA PHE A 108 20.54 25.63 45.14
C PHE A 108 19.23 26.31 44.74
N THR A 109 19.19 26.78 43.49
CA THR A 109 18.01 27.44 42.91
C THR A 109 17.72 26.88 41.53
N ALA A 110 16.45 26.57 41.27
CA ALA A 110 16.03 26.10 39.95
C ALA A 110 16.17 27.21 38.90
N ALA A 111 16.74 26.88 37.75
CA ALA A 111 16.77 27.77 36.59
C ALA A 111 15.35 27.95 36.02
N PRO A 112 15.05 29.09 35.33
CA PRO A 112 13.74 29.30 34.72
C PRO A 112 13.35 28.16 33.77
N PRO A 113 12.23 27.44 33.99
CA PRO A 113 11.90 26.22 33.24
C PRO A 113 11.83 26.42 31.73
N ALA A 114 11.29 27.56 31.28
CA ALA A 114 11.18 27.86 29.85
C ALA A 114 12.55 27.93 29.16
N MET A 115 13.58 28.42 29.85
CA MET A 115 14.94 28.51 29.31
C MET A 115 15.68 27.18 29.47
N ALA A 116 15.66 26.59 30.68
CA ALA A 116 16.44 25.39 30.97
C ALA A 116 15.87 24.14 30.27
N LEU A 117 14.55 23.91 30.31
CA LEU A 117 13.92 22.80 29.58
C LEU A 117 13.93 23.05 28.07
N GLY A 118 13.79 24.31 27.63
CA GLY A 118 13.90 24.68 26.21
C GLY A 118 15.28 24.37 25.62
N ALA A 119 16.35 24.64 26.37
CA ALA A 119 17.72 24.29 26.00
C ALA A 119 17.92 22.76 25.93
N LEU A 120 17.42 22.01 26.92
CA LEU A 120 17.50 20.53 26.91
C LEU A 120 16.71 19.89 25.77
N ILE A 121 15.50 20.39 25.47
CA ILE A 121 14.71 19.94 24.32
C ILE A 121 15.47 20.19 23.01
N SER A 122 16.11 21.35 22.89
CA SER A 122 16.87 21.72 21.69
C SER A 122 18.11 20.82 21.54
N GLN A 123 18.86 20.62 22.63
CA GLN A 123 20.01 19.71 22.67
C GLN A 123 19.61 18.27 22.32
N ARG A 124 18.46 17.79 22.81
CA ARG A 124 17.97 16.45 22.50
C ARG A 124 17.58 16.30 21.02
N ARG A 125 16.93 17.32 20.44
CA ARG A 125 16.60 17.37 19.01
C ARG A 125 17.84 17.38 18.14
N ASP A 126 18.86 18.15 18.53
CA ASP A 126 20.13 18.19 17.79
C ASP A 126 20.87 16.85 17.91
N GLY A 127 20.88 16.22 19.08
CA GLY A 127 21.41 14.88 19.26
C GLY A 127 20.71 13.82 18.41
N LEU A 128 19.37 13.88 18.30
CA LEU A 128 18.62 12.99 17.42
C LEU A 128 18.96 13.23 15.94
N ARG A 129 19.06 14.50 15.52
CA ARG A 129 19.46 14.86 14.15
C ARG A 129 20.88 14.36 13.82
N MET A 130 21.81 14.45 14.77
CA MET A 130 23.16 13.92 14.61
C MET A 130 23.16 12.39 14.54
N ALA A 131 22.33 11.71 15.33
CA ALA A 131 22.17 10.26 15.26
C ALA A 131 21.58 9.82 13.90
N GLU A 132 20.59 10.54 13.38
CA GLU A 132 20.04 10.33 12.03
C GLU A 132 21.12 10.52 10.95
N GLN A 133 21.96 11.56 11.07
CA GLN A 133 23.09 11.77 10.14
C GLN A 133 24.13 10.64 10.25
N ALA A 134 24.46 10.20 11.47
CA ALA A 134 25.38 9.09 11.69
C ALA A 134 24.82 7.77 11.13
N LEU A 135 23.51 7.52 11.20
CA LEU A 135 22.88 6.37 10.57
C LEU A 135 23.06 6.37 9.05
N VAL A 136 22.95 7.54 8.40
CA VAL A 136 23.23 7.67 6.96
C VAL A 136 24.70 7.33 6.68
N THR A 137 25.64 7.90 7.44
CA THR A 137 27.08 7.61 7.28
C THR A 137 27.40 6.14 7.52
N PHE A 138 26.87 5.51 8.57
CA PHE A 138 27.06 4.09 8.84
C PHE A 138 26.43 3.20 7.76
N ALA A 139 25.30 3.61 7.17
CA ALA A 139 24.71 2.91 6.05
C ALA A 139 25.59 3.00 4.79
N GLU A 140 26.23 4.14 4.54
CA GLU A 140 27.23 4.30 3.47
C GLU A 140 28.50 3.49 3.73
N GLU A 141 29.05 3.53 4.94
CA GLU A 141 30.23 2.75 5.34
C GLU A 141 29.95 1.24 5.28
N HIS A 142 28.78 0.81 5.74
CA HIS A 142 28.33 -0.58 5.63
C HIS A 142 28.19 -0.98 4.16
N ARG A 143 27.61 -0.13 3.30
CA ARG A 143 27.52 -0.39 1.86
C ARG A 143 28.89 -0.44 1.18
N ALA A 144 29.81 0.45 1.55
CA ALA A 144 31.19 0.45 1.04
C ALA A 144 31.96 -0.81 1.50
N ALA A 145 31.77 -1.24 2.75
CA ALA A 145 32.34 -2.49 3.29
C ALA A 145 31.74 -3.73 2.60
N MET A 146 30.44 -3.73 2.29
CA MET A 146 29.77 -4.81 1.54
C MET A 146 30.14 -4.82 0.06
N THR A 147 30.52 -3.67 -0.53
CA THR A 147 31.03 -3.63 -1.92
C THR A 147 32.34 -4.42 -2.07
N GLY A 148 33.12 -4.57 -0.99
CA GLY A 148 34.30 -5.42 -0.94
C GLY A 148 34.03 -6.89 -0.64
N SER A 149 32.80 -7.27 -0.27
CA SER A 149 32.47 -8.60 0.23
C SER A 149 31.22 -9.15 -0.47
N SER A 150 31.48 -10.02 -1.46
CA SER A 150 30.61 -11.11 -1.92
C SER A 150 29.54 -10.81 -2.98
N ILE A 151 29.86 -11.21 -4.21
CA ILE A 151 28.91 -11.49 -5.31
C ILE A 151 27.74 -12.42 -4.85
N ASN A 152 27.91 -13.22 -3.78
CA ASN A 152 26.84 -14.10 -3.27
C ASN A 152 25.74 -13.36 -2.50
N ASP A 153 25.94 -12.12 -2.05
CA ASP A 153 24.88 -11.34 -1.38
C ASP A 153 24.00 -10.57 -2.38
N LEU A 154 24.50 -10.39 -3.62
CA LEU A 154 23.73 -9.79 -4.72
C LEU A 154 22.76 -10.78 -5.38
N ILE A 155 23.01 -12.08 -5.24
CA ILE A 155 22.31 -13.17 -5.91
C ILE A 155 21.97 -14.26 -4.88
N GLU A 156 20.74 -14.24 -4.34
CA GLU A 156 20.26 -15.29 -3.44
C GLU A 156 19.47 -16.33 -4.25
N VAL A 157 19.84 -17.62 -4.15
CA VAL A 157 19.10 -18.72 -4.78
C VAL A 157 18.07 -19.26 -3.79
N VAL A 158 16.82 -19.26 -4.22
CA VAL A 158 15.64 -19.71 -3.47
C VAL A 158 15.14 -20.99 -4.12
N THR A 159 14.89 -22.02 -3.32
CA THR A 159 14.40 -23.33 -3.80
C THR A 159 13.11 -23.72 -3.09
N GLY A 160 12.18 -24.30 -3.85
CA GLY A 160 10.89 -24.75 -3.34
C GLY A 160 9.76 -23.75 -3.55
N VAL A 161 8.56 -24.27 -3.80
CA VAL A 161 7.37 -23.49 -4.19
C VAL A 161 7.00 -22.46 -3.13
N ASP A 162 6.97 -22.85 -1.85
CA ASP A 162 6.57 -21.96 -0.74
C ASP A 162 7.59 -20.85 -0.51
N ALA A 163 8.88 -21.16 -0.61
CA ALA A 163 9.95 -20.18 -0.48
C ALA A 163 9.89 -19.15 -1.61
N ILE A 164 9.66 -19.61 -2.86
CA ILE A 164 9.50 -18.72 -4.02
C ILE A 164 8.24 -17.84 -3.86
N ARG A 165 7.11 -18.42 -3.41
CA ARG A 165 5.87 -17.68 -3.13
C ARG A 165 6.10 -16.58 -2.09
N HIS A 166 6.74 -16.91 -0.98
CA HIS A 166 7.06 -15.94 0.08
C HIS A 166 7.96 -14.81 -0.44
N ARG A 167 9.00 -15.15 -1.22
CA ARG A 167 9.91 -14.17 -1.82
C ARG A 167 9.23 -13.28 -2.86
N PHE A 168 8.33 -13.83 -3.67
CA PHE A 168 7.52 -13.06 -4.62
C PHE A 168 6.65 -12.01 -3.92
N LEU A 169 5.98 -12.39 -2.82
CA LEU A 169 5.19 -11.44 -2.02
C LEU A 169 6.08 -10.36 -1.37
N GLN A 170 7.26 -10.74 -0.87
CA GLN A 170 8.21 -9.79 -0.30
C GLN A 170 8.69 -8.74 -1.32
N VAL A 171 8.97 -9.13 -2.56
CA VAL A 171 9.39 -8.20 -3.61
C VAL A 171 8.31 -7.14 -3.84
N GLN A 172 7.04 -7.54 -3.97
CA GLN A 172 5.94 -6.60 -4.16
C GLN A 172 5.68 -5.72 -2.92
N GLN A 173 5.87 -6.26 -1.71
CA GLN A 173 5.71 -5.49 -0.48
C GLN A 173 6.83 -4.47 -0.27
N ALA A 174 8.05 -4.78 -0.71
CA ALA A 174 9.21 -3.90 -0.60
C ALA A 174 9.12 -2.70 -1.55
N ALA A 175 8.32 -2.78 -2.62
CA ALA A 175 8.16 -1.72 -3.60
C ALA A 175 7.59 -0.44 -2.98
N ARG A 176 8.24 0.68 -3.29
CA ARG A 176 7.89 2.04 -2.85
C ARG A 176 7.34 2.88 -3.99
N THR A 177 7.80 2.66 -5.22
CA THR A 177 7.43 3.49 -6.37
C THR A 177 6.79 2.69 -7.48
N GLN A 178 7.35 1.53 -7.84
CA GLN A 178 6.81 0.72 -8.92
C GLN A 178 7.14 -0.76 -8.80
N VAL A 179 6.27 -1.59 -9.38
CA VAL A 179 6.49 -3.01 -9.65
C VAL A 179 6.38 -3.24 -11.15
N ARG A 180 7.33 -3.99 -11.70
CA ARG A 180 7.41 -4.33 -13.11
C ARG A 180 7.49 -5.83 -13.30
N SER A 181 6.69 -6.42 -14.17
CA SER A 181 6.66 -7.89 -14.32
C SER A 181 6.52 -8.39 -15.75
N PHE A 182 7.17 -9.53 -16.02
CA PHE A 182 6.92 -10.40 -17.16
C PHE A 182 6.14 -11.62 -16.70
N ILE A 183 4.92 -11.75 -17.21
CA ILE A 183 4.01 -12.80 -16.84
C ILE A 183 4.06 -13.88 -17.94
N THR A 184 4.65 -15.02 -17.60
CA THR A 184 4.71 -16.21 -18.45
C THR A 184 4.11 -17.42 -17.74
N ALA A 185 3.58 -18.36 -18.53
CA ALA A 185 3.18 -19.68 -18.10
C ALA A 185 4.40 -20.63 -18.09
N PRO A 186 4.43 -21.67 -17.23
CA PRO A 186 3.41 -22.01 -16.22
C PRO A 186 3.47 -21.13 -14.95
N PHE A 187 2.33 -21.04 -14.25
CA PHE A 187 2.24 -20.42 -12.93
C PHE A 187 2.60 -21.44 -11.84
N LEU A 188 3.88 -21.48 -11.45
CA LEU A 188 4.38 -22.48 -10.49
C LEU A 188 4.09 -22.11 -9.03
N ALA A 189 4.43 -20.90 -8.61
CA ALA A 189 4.45 -20.52 -7.19
C ALA A 189 3.29 -19.61 -6.77
N VAL A 190 2.81 -18.77 -7.67
CA VAL A 190 1.70 -17.85 -7.41
C VAL A 190 0.76 -17.90 -8.62
N PRO A 191 -0.39 -18.56 -8.48
CA PRO A 191 -1.51 -18.44 -9.40
C PRO A 191 -1.98 -16.98 -9.52
N PRO A 192 -2.54 -16.57 -10.67
CA PRO A 192 -3.06 -15.20 -10.87
C PRO A 192 -4.03 -14.75 -9.77
N ASP A 193 -4.92 -15.64 -9.33
CA ASP A 193 -5.96 -15.43 -8.33
C ASP A 193 -5.48 -15.36 -6.87
N GLU A 194 -4.18 -15.61 -6.60
CA GLU A 194 -3.62 -15.60 -5.25
C GLU A 194 -2.67 -14.42 -4.98
N ASN A 195 -2.56 -13.45 -5.88
CA ASN A 195 -1.69 -12.28 -5.70
C ASN A 195 -2.26 -11.22 -4.76
N THR A 196 -2.31 -11.54 -3.46
CA THR A 196 -2.83 -10.64 -2.42
C THR A 196 -1.98 -9.39 -2.17
N ALA A 197 -0.71 -9.36 -2.61
CA ALA A 197 0.19 -8.24 -2.35
C ALA A 197 -0.04 -7.04 -3.27
N GLU A 198 -0.56 -7.27 -4.49
CA GLU A 198 -0.74 -6.24 -5.50
C GLU A 198 -1.78 -5.18 -5.08
N PRO A 199 -3.02 -5.54 -4.67
CA PRO A 199 -4.01 -4.54 -4.24
C PRO A 199 -3.52 -3.69 -3.07
N VAL A 200 -2.76 -4.30 -2.15
CA VAL A 200 -2.20 -3.61 -0.97
C VAL A 200 -1.09 -2.65 -1.39
N ALA A 201 -0.25 -3.01 -2.36
CA ALA A 201 0.81 -2.15 -2.87
C ALA A 201 0.26 -0.98 -3.69
N ILE A 202 -0.75 -1.22 -4.52
CA ILE A 202 -1.47 -0.18 -5.26
C ILE A 202 -2.09 0.83 -4.28
N GLY A 203 -2.71 0.36 -3.19
CA GLY A 203 -3.25 1.23 -2.13
C GLY A 203 -2.22 2.14 -1.45
N ARG A 204 -0.91 1.81 -1.52
CA ARG A 204 0.19 2.66 -1.05
C ARG A 204 0.67 3.68 -2.10
N GLY A 205 0.12 3.66 -3.31
CA GLY A 205 0.53 4.51 -4.43
C GLY A 205 1.66 3.94 -5.29
N VAL A 206 1.90 2.63 -5.23
CA VAL A 206 2.89 1.95 -6.08
C VAL A 206 2.31 1.74 -7.48
N HIS A 207 3.06 2.11 -8.52
CA HIS A 207 2.67 1.91 -9.91
C HIS A 207 2.99 0.48 -10.40
N PHE A 208 2.03 -0.17 -11.05
CA PHE A 208 2.23 -1.52 -11.58
C PHE A 208 2.24 -1.53 -13.11
N ARG A 209 3.29 -2.09 -13.70
CA ARG A 209 3.41 -2.31 -15.14
C ARG A 209 3.71 -3.78 -15.40
N ALA A 210 2.86 -4.46 -16.15
CA ALA A 210 3.06 -5.87 -16.47
C ALA A 210 2.95 -6.15 -17.97
N VAL A 211 3.85 -7.01 -18.46
CA VAL A 211 3.78 -7.54 -19.83
C VAL A 211 3.41 -9.01 -19.75
N LEU A 212 2.34 -9.39 -20.43
CA LEU A 212 1.89 -10.76 -20.58
C LEU A 212 2.47 -11.35 -21.86
N ASP A 213 2.92 -12.60 -21.77
CA ASP A 213 3.16 -13.41 -22.96
C ASP A 213 1.82 -13.74 -23.61
N ARG A 214 1.71 -13.63 -24.93
CA ARG A 214 0.46 -13.90 -25.65
C ARG A 214 -0.10 -15.30 -25.37
N ALA A 215 0.75 -16.29 -25.15
CA ALA A 215 0.31 -17.65 -24.83
C ALA A 215 -0.45 -17.70 -23.49
N VAL A 216 -0.11 -16.83 -22.54
CA VAL A 216 -0.71 -16.78 -21.20
C VAL A 216 -2.17 -16.36 -21.26
N LEU A 217 -2.59 -15.57 -22.24
CA LEU A 217 -3.99 -15.15 -22.41
C LEU A 217 -4.95 -16.32 -22.71
N ALA A 218 -4.41 -17.49 -23.06
CA ALA A 218 -5.20 -18.71 -23.23
C ALA A 218 -5.42 -19.48 -21.93
N GLU A 219 -4.69 -19.17 -20.85
CA GLU A 219 -4.82 -19.85 -19.56
C GLU A 219 -6.15 -19.53 -18.87
N PRO A 220 -6.77 -20.49 -18.16
CA PRO A 220 -8.01 -20.24 -17.44
C PRO A 220 -7.86 -19.14 -16.37
N GLY A 221 -8.85 -18.26 -16.26
CA GLY A 221 -8.91 -17.23 -15.20
C GLY A 221 -8.09 -15.97 -15.47
N ILE A 222 -7.11 -16.01 -16.39
CA ILE A 222 -6.20 -14.90 -16.64
C ILE A 222 -6.88 -13.64 -17.18
N ILE A 223 -7.96 -13.77 -17.96
CA ILE A 223 -8.67 -12.63 -18.53
C ILE A 223 -9.47 -11.92 -17.43
N THR A 224 -10.06 -12.67 -16.50
CA THR A 224 -10.74 -12.10 -15.33
C THR A 224 -9.74 -11.35 -14.45
N ASP A 225 -8.59 -11.97 -14.16
CA ASP A 225 -7.52 -11.36 -13.38
C ASP A 225 -6.94 -10.10 -14.05
N ALA A 226 -6.75 -10.13 -15.38
CA ALA A 226 -6.31 -8.97 -16.16
C ALA A 226 -7.33 -7.82 -16.12
N ILE A 227 -8.63 -8.11 -16.16
CA ILE A 227 -9.69 -7.10 -16.01
C ILE A 227 -9.62 -6.47 -14.61
N ASP A 228 -9.48 -7.27 -13.57
CA ASP A 228 -9.40 -6.77 -12.19
C ASP A 228 -8.11 -5.96 -11.94
N SER A 229 -6.98 -6.41 -12.49
CA SER A 229 -5.71 -5.67 -12.49
C SER A 229 -5.85 -4.30 -13.16
N LEU A 230 -6.44 -4.25 -14.37
CA LEU A 230 -6.68 -2.99 -15.09
C LEU A 230 -7.59 -2.04 -14.30
N ARG A 231 -8.62 -2.56 -13.63
CA ARG A 231 -9.51 -1.76 -12.76
C ARG A 231 -8.77 -1.19 -11.55
N ASN A 232 -7.79 -1.92 -11.01
CA ASN A 232 -6.93 -1.46 -9.93
C ASN A 232 -5.84 -0.46 -10.39
N GLY A 233 -5.78 -0.14 -11.69
CA GLY A 233 -4.82 0.81 -12.24
C GLY A 233 -3.48 0.20 -12.63
N VAL A 234 -3.41 -1.13 -12.77
CA VAL A 234 -2.24 -1.80 -13.36
C VAL A 234 -2.21 -1.52 -14.86
N GLU A 235 -1.06 -1.13 -15.39
CA GLU A 235 -0.85 -1.03 -16.83
C GLU A 235 -0.46 -2.39 -17.41
N LEU A 236 -1.29 -2.96 -18.28
CA LEU A 236 -1.04 -4.24 -18.93
C LEU A 236 -0.66 -4.07 -20.40
N ARG A 237 0.36 -4.81 -20.83
CA ARG A 237 0.72 -4.96 -22.25
C ARG A 237 0.89 -6.42 -22.61
N VAL A 238 0.84 -6.75 -23.90
CA VAL A 238 0.99 -8.09 -24.45
C VAL A 238 2.13 -8.12 -25.45
N ALA A 239 3.06 -9.05 -25.26
CA ALA A 239 4.13 -9.35 -26.18
C ALA A 239 3.91 -10.73 -26.82
N ASP A 240 4.36 -10.90 -28.07
CA ASP A 240 4.24 -12.18 -28.77
C ASP A 240 4.97 -13.32 -28.08
N GLN A 241 6.14 -13.02 -27.51
CA GLN A 241 6.96 -13.92 -26.72
C GLN A 241 7.79 -13.11 -25.72
N LEU A 242 7.80 -13.54 -24.47
CA LEU A 242 8.67 -12.96 -23.45
C LEU A 242 9.98 -13.75 -23.29
N PRO A 243 11.11 -13.07 -23.02
CA PRO A 243 12.41 -13.73 -22.91
C PRO A 243 12.52 -14.59 -21.65
N MET A 244 11.78 -14.23 -20.59
CA MET A 244 11.82 -14.88 -19.28
C MET A 244 10.65 -14.44 -18.40
N LYS A 245 10.42 -15.16 -17.30
CA LYS A 245 9.61 -14.70 -16.19
C LYS A 245 10.43 -13.76 -15.30
N LEU A 246 9.87 -12.63 -14.92
CA LEU A 246 10.59 -11.57 -14.21
C LEU A 246 9.64 -10.77 -13.33
N VAL A 247 10.09 -10.38 -12.13
CA VAL A 247 9.43 -9.37 -11.30
C VAL A 247 10.49 -8.46 -10.74
N LEU A 248 10.30 -7.15 -10.84
CA LEU A 248 11.18 -6.12 -10.31
C LEU A 248 10.39 -5.20 -9.38
N ALA A 249 10.99 -4.84 -8.25
CA ALA A 249 10.49 -3.82 -7.35
C ALA A 249 11.50 -2.67 -7.29
N ASP A 250 11.06 -1.50 -7.74
CA ASP A 250 11.89 -0.31 -7.89
C ASP A 250 13.20 -0.63 -8.65
N ALA A 251 14.33 -0.10 -8.17
CA ALA A 251 15.69 -0.44 -8.61
C ALA A 251 16.45 -1.24 -7.53
N ASP A 252 15.71 -1.90 -6.63
CA ASP A 252 16.26 -2.46 -5.39
C ASP A 252 16.24 -3.99 -5.37
N LEU A 253 15.18 -4.59 -5.91
CA LEU A 253 14.95 -6.04 -5.85
C LEU A 253 14.41 -6.58 -7.18
N GLY A 254 14.84 -7.79 -7.54
CA GLY A 254 14.31 -8.54 -8.67
C GLY A 254 14.21 -10.02 -8.36
N LEU A 255 13.21 -10.70 -8.91
CA LEU A 255 13.02 -12.13 -8.79
C LEU A 255 12.90 -12.77 -10.17
N VAL A 256 13.73 -13.77 -10.42
CA VAL A 256 13.78 -14.53 -11.67
C VAL A 256 13.63 -16.02 -11.39
N PRO A 257 12.51 -16.66 -11.75
CA PRO A 257 12.36 -18.10 -11.65
C PRO A 257 13.39 -18.85 -12.51
N LEU A 258 13.94 -19.93 -11.95
CA LEU A 258 14.77 -20.92 -12.64
C LEU A 258 13.88 -22.09 -13.08
N ALA A 259 14.08 -22.58 -14.30
CA ALA A 259 13.20 -23.57 -14.92
C ALA A 259 13.02 -24.84 -14.06
N VAL A 260 14.11 -25.42 -13.53
CA VAL A 260 14.14 -26.48 -12.51
C VAL A 260 15.55 -26.51 -11.92
N THR A 261 15.72 -26.70 -10.60
CA THR A 261 17.04 -27.02 -10.04
C THR A 261 17.43 -28.48 -10.34
N PRO A 262 18.73 -28.85 -10.28
CA PRO A 262 19.15 -30.25 -10.46
C PRO A 262 18.46 -31.26 -9.53
N ALA A 263 17.88 -30.79 -8.43
CA ALA A 263 17.14 -31.59 -7.45
C ALA A 263 15.67 -31.85 -7.83
N GLY A 264 15.17 -31.31 -8.94
CA GLY A 264 13.77 -31.46 -9.37
C GLY A 264 12.79 -30.48 -8.71
N GLU A 265 13.28 -29.59 -7.84
CA GLU A 265 12.48 -28.55 -7.21
C GLU A 265 12.55 -27.23 -8.02
N PRO A 266 11.45 -26.45 -8.10
CA PRO A 266 11.48 -25.11 -8.68
C PRO A 266 12.49 -24.23 -7.95
N GLY A 267 13.29 -23.49 -8.70
CA GLY A 267 14.23 -22.52 -8.17
C GLY A 267 13.83 -21.10 -8.56
N ALA A 268 14.35 -20.10 -7.86
CA ALA A 268 14.33 -18.71 -8.28
C ALA A 268 15.61 -18.01 -7.79
N VAL A 269 15.99 -16.96 -8.48
CA VAL A 269 17.11 -16.09 -8.11
C VAL A 269 16.53 -14.75 -7.69
N MET A 270 16.85 -14.36 -6.46
CA MET A 270 16.64 -13.02 -5.94
C MET A 270 17.87 -12.17 -6.24
N LEU A 271 17.64 -11.01 -6.82
CA LEU A 271 18.66 -10.05 -7.24
C LEU A 271 18.49 -8.79 -6.43
N HIS A 272 19.55 -8.36 -5.76
CA HIS A 272 19.62 -7.06 -5.12
C HIS A 272 20.17 -6.01 -6.11
N ARG A 273 20.09 -4.73 -5.72
CA ARG A 273 20.65 -3.61 -6.48
C ARG A 273 22.06 -3.92 -6.99
N SER A 274 22.18 -4.06 -8.31
CA SER A 274 23.40 -4.48 -9.00
C SER A 274 23.29 -4.14 -10.49
N GLY A 275 24.42 -4.14 -11.21
CA GLY A 275 24.40 -3.93 -12.66
C GLY A 275 23.62 -5.01 -13.44
N LEU A 276 23.42 -6.20 -12.85
CA LEU A 276 22.53 -7.22 -13.41
C LEU A 276 21.05 -6.82 -13.26
N LEU A 277 20.67 -6.27 -12.11
CA LEU A 277 19.32 -5.73 -11.92
C LEU A 277 19.05 -4.58 -12.89
N ASP A 278 20.02 -3.67 -13.09
CA ASP A 278 19.92 -2.58 -14.06
C ASP A 278 19.76 -3.11 -15.50
N ALA A 279 20.45 -4.20 -15.86
CA ALA A 279 20.30 -4.83 -17.16
C ALA A 279 18.93 -5.49 -17.35
N LEU A 280 18.37 -6.13 -16.32
CA LEU A 280 17.02 -6.67 -16.34
C LEU A 280 15.97 -5.56 -16.42
N ASP A 281 16.23 -4.43 -15.79
CA ASP A 281 15.38 -3.26 -15.92
C ASP A 281 15.37 -2.72 -17.36
N ALA A 282 16.56 -2.55 -17.96
CA ALA A 282 16.67 -2.15 -19.36
C ALA A 282 15.99 -3.15 -20.32
N LEU A 283 16.04 -4.45 -20.00
CA LEU A 283 15.31 -5.49 -20.74
C LEU A 283 13.79 -5.28 -20.62
N PHE A 284 13.29 -5.02 -19.41
CA PHE A 284 11.88 -4.70 -19.18
C PHE A 284 11.44 -3.51 -20.03
N GLU A 285 12.12 -2.38 -19.95
CA GLU A 285 11.74 -1.17 -20.68
C GLU A 285 11.79 -1.37 -22.20
N THR A 286 12.73 -2.18 -22.70
CA THR A 286 12.83 -2.52 -24.13
C THR A 286 11.61 -3.30 -24.59
N VAL A 287 11.23 -4.36 -23.87
CA VAL A 287 10.05 -5.18 -24.18
C VAL A 287 8.78 -4.35 -24.02
N TRP A 288 8.68 -3.57 -22.94
CA TRP A 288 7.54 -2.70 -22.65
C TRP A 288 7.22 -1.77 -23.82
N ARG A 289 8.25 -1.11 -24.39
CA ARG A 289 8.09 -0.19 -25.52
C ARG A 289 7.59 -0.86 -26.79
N THR A 290 7.89 -2.15 -26.98
CA THR A 290 7.46 -2.92 -28.16
C THR A 290 6.17 -3.73 -27.94
N ALA A 291 5.73 -3.89 -26.69
CA ALA A 291 4.53 -4.63 -26.34
C ALA A 291 3.26 -3.81 -26.59
N HIS A 292 2.15 -4.50 -26.86
CA HIS A 292 0.88 -3.91 -27.24
C HIS A 292 0.02 -3.64 -26.01
N PRO A 293 -0.53 -2.42 -25.81
CA PRO A 293 -1.48 -2.16 -24.72
C PRO A 293 -2.63 -3.16 -24.71
N LEU A 294 -2.92 -3.74 -23.54
CA LEU A 294 -4.09 -4.58 -23.33
C LEU A 294 -5.15 -3.75 -22.62
N GLU A 295 -6.18 -3.38 -23.35
CA GLU A 295 -7.33 -2.67 -22.79
C GLU A 295 -8.57 -3.57 -22.82
N LEU A 296 -9.02 -3.96 -21.64
CA LEU A 296 -10.27 -4.67 -21.46
C LEU A 296 -11.23 -3.71 -20.76
N SER A 297 -12.00 -2.96 -21.55
CA SER A 297 -12.93 -1.96 -21.00
C SER A 297 -14.00 -2.64 -20.15
N ASP A 298 -14.19 -2.13 -18.93
CA ASP A 298 -15.36 -2.36 -18.11
C ASP A 298 -15.88 -1.01 -17.62
N SER A 299 -16.68 -0.36 -18.46
CA SER A 299 -17.56 0.69 -17.96
C SER A 299 -18.64 -0.03 -17.15
N GLY A 300 -18.41 -0.10 -15.83
CA GLY A 300 -19.33 -0.73 -14.88
C GLY A 300 -20.76 -0.25 -15.07
N GLY A 301 -21.54 -1.09 -15.71
CA GLY A 301 -22.99 -1.08 -15.76
C GLY A 301 -23.38 -2.53 -15.80
N GLU A 302 -23.99 -3.01 -14.71
CA GLU A 302 -24.55 -4.34 -14.59
C GLU A 302 -25.30 -4.68 -15.88
N ALA A 303 -24.76 -5.63 -16.66
CA ALA A 303 -25.48 -6.21 -17.77
C ALA A 303 -26.56 -7.12 -17.17
N GLU A 304 -27.64 -6.49 -16.69
CA GLU A 304 -28.94 -7.11 -16.71
C GLU A 304 -29.13 -7.73 -18.09
N THR A 305 -29.62 -8.95 -18.04
CA THR A 305 -29.98 -9.75 -19.19
C THR A 305 -31.23 -9.14 -19.82
N THR A 306 -31.10 -8.00 -20.50
CA THR A 306 -32.18 -7.42 -21.28
C THR A 306 -31.63 -6.60 -22.43
N VAL A 307 -32.15 -6.95 -23.60
CA VAL A 307 -31.86 -6.40 -24.91
C VAL A 307 -32.25 -4.93 -24.97
N GLU A 308 -31.31 -4.02 -25.23
CA GLU A 308 -31.60 -2.76 -25.91
C GLU A 308 -30.66 -2.56 -27.10
N LEU A 309 -31.22 -2.86 -28.28
CA LEU A 309 -30.72 -2.42 -29.58
C LEU A 309 -30.87 -0.89 -29.66
N GLY A 310 -29.87 -0.12 -29.21
CA GLY A 310 -30.03 1.34 -29.13
C GLY A 310 -28.80 2.24 -29.29
N ALA A 311 -27.57 1.74 -29.24
CA ALA A 311 -26.38 2.57 -29.47
C ALA A 311 -25.70 2.20 -30.79
N GLU A 312 -25.40 3.20 -31.64
CA GLU A 312 -24.70 3.07 -32.93
C GLU A 312 -23.23 2.57 -32.83
N GLY A 313 -22.83 1.98 -31.71
CA GLY A 313 -21.47 1.57 -31.41
C GLY A 313 -21.31 0.17 -30.83
N PRO A 314 -20.05 -0.28 -30.65
CA PRO A 314 -19.74 -1.55 -30.01
C PRO A 314 -20.14 -1.53 -28.53
N THR A 315 -20.69 -2.66 -28.06
CA THR A 315 -20.87 -2.91 -26.62
C THR A 315 -19.53 -3.20 -25.92
N ASP A 316 -19.47 -3.19 -24.59
CA ASP A 316 -18.24 -3.50 -23.86
C ASP A 316 -17.73 -4.92 -24.13
N LEU A 317 -18.64 -5.88 -24.25
CA LEU A 317 -18.30 -7.24 -24.69
C LEU A 317 -17.72 -7.24 -26.12
N ASP A 318 -18.24 -6.40 -27.02
CA ASP A 318 -17.70 -6.28 -28.37
C ASP A 318 -16.29 -5.68 -28.37
N ARG A 319 -16.03 -4.68 -27.51
CA ARG A 319 -14.69 -4.10 -27.31
C ARG A 319 -13.71 -5.13 -26.76
N ARG A 320 -14.11 -5.94 -25.77
CA ARG A 320 -13.30 -7.05 -25.25
C ARG A 320 -12.98 -8.09 -26.31
N ILE A 321 -13.95 -8.46 -27.15
CA ILE A 321 -13.69 -9.36 -28.30
C ILE A 321 -12.63 -8.75 -29.22
N LEU A 322 -12.77 -7.47 -29.59
CA LEU A 322 -11.80 -6.79 -30.46
C LEU A 322 -10.41 -6.72 -29.83
N ALA A 323 -10.31 -6.36 -28.55
CA ALA A 323 -9.05 -6.27 -27.82
C ALA A 323 -8.30 -7.62 -27.78
N LEU A 324 -9.00 -8.71 -27.45
CA LEU A 324 -8.39 -10.05 -27.42
C LEU A 324 -7.91 -10.52 -28.81
N LEU A 325 -8.70 -10.26 -29.85
CA LEU A 325 -8.30 -10.61 -31.22
C LEU A 325 -7.11 -9.78 -31.70
N LEU A 326 -7.05 -8.50 -31.33
CA LEU A 326 -5.91 -7.63 -31.63
C LEU A 326 -4.67 -7.97 -30.81
N ALA A 327 -4.84 -8.51 -29.60
CA ALA A 327 -3.78 -9.14 -28.81
C ALA A 327 -3.33 -10.49 -29.38
N GLY A 328 -3.90 -10.93 -30.52
CA GLY A 328 -3.47 -12.10 -31.27
C GLY A 328 -4.10 -13.44 -30.83
N LEU A 329 -5.22 -13.40 -30.10
CA LEU A 329 -5.98 -14.63 -29.80
C LEU A 329 -6.78 -15.08 -31.03
N THR A 330 -6.98 -16.40 -31.11
CA THR A 330 -7.87 -16.99 -32.13
C THR A 330 -9.33 -16.90 -31.70
N ASP A 331 -10.27 -16.90 -32.66
CA ASP A 331 -11.71 -16.86 -32.35
C ASP A 331 -12.15 -17.94 -31.33
N PRO A 332 -11.73 -19.22 -31.45
CA PRO A 332 -12.13 -20.23 -30.48
C PRO A 332 -11.59 -19.94 -29.07
N THR A 333 -10.32 -19.50 -28.96
CA THR A 333 -9.72 -19.15 -27.66
C THR A 333 -10.42 -17.96 -27.02
N ALA A 334 -10.67 -16.90 -27.79
CA ALA A 334 -11.39 -15.72 -27.31
C ALA A 334 -12.83 -16.05 -26.89
N ALA A 335 -13.51 -16.93 -27.63
CA ALA A 335 -14.86 -17.39 -27.26
C ALA A 335 -14.87 -18.12 -25.92
N THR A 336 -13.95 -19.07 -25.73
CA THR A 336 -13.80 -19.82 -24.47
C THR A 336 -13.50 -18.89 -23.30
N GLN A 337 -12.55 -17.97 -23.46
CA GLN A 337 -12.15 -17.02 -22.40
C GLN A 337 -13.28 -16.08 -21.98
N LEU A 338 -14.17 -15.70 -22.91
CA LEU A 338 -15.31 -14.84 -22.64
C LEU A 338 -16.59 -15.60 -22.26
N GLY A 339 -16.54 -16.93 -22.12
CA GLY A 339 -17.72 -17.76 -21.84
C GLY A 339 -18.77 -17.75 -22.95
N LEU A 340 -18.36 -17.51 -24.21
CA LEU A 340 -19.24 -17.41 -25.37
C LEU A 340 -19.20 -18.66 -26.25
N SER A 341 -20.32 -18.97 -26.91
CA SER A 341 -20.29 -19.93 -28.01
C SER A 341 -19.55 -19.35 -29.23
N PRO A 342 -18.85 -20.17 -30.05
CA PRO A 342 -18.19 -19.69 -31.27
C PRO A 342 -19.16 -18.98 -32.22
N ARG A 343 -20.42 -19.46 -32.29
CA ARG A 343 -21.49 -18.84 -33.08
C ARG A 343 -21.84 -17.44 -32.58
N THR A 344 -21.90 -17.25 -31.27
CA THR A 344 -22.19 -15.94 -30.65
C THR A 344 -21.09 -14.95 -30.97
N LEU A 345 -19.82 -15.35 -30.86
CA LEU A 345 -18.67 -14.52 -31.19
C LEU A 345 -18.67 -14.13 -32.68
N HIS A 346 -18.87 -15.09 -33.59
CA HIS A 346 -18.95 -14.81 -35.03
C HIS A 346 -20.10 -13.87 -35.40
N ARG A 347 -21.27 -14.04 -34.76
CA ARG A 347 -22.42 -13.16 -34.97
C ARG A 347 -22.11 -11.73 -34.53
N ARG A 348 -21.45 -11.55 -33.38
CA ARG A 348 -21.01 -10.24 -32.89
C ARG A 348 -19.98 -9.59 -33.80
N LEU A 349 -18.95 -10.33 -34.23
CA LEU A 349 -17.98 -9.84 -35.20
C LEU A 349 -18.62 -9.41 -36.52
N ARG A 350 -19.61 -10.17 -37.02
CA ARG A 350 -20.34 -9.79 -38.24
C ARG A 350 -21.09 -8.48 -38.05
N ARG A 351 -21.82 -8.34 -36.95
CA ARG A 351 -22.48 -7.07 -36.58
C ARG A 351 -21.48 -5.91 -36.53
N LEU A 352 -20.30 -6.10 -35.94
CA LEU A 352 -19.26 -5.06 -35.87
C LEU A 352 -18.72 -4.69 -37.25
N MET A 353 -18.54 -5.65 -38.15
CA MET A 353 -18.18 -5.37 -39.54
C MET A 353 -19.27 -4.58 -40.27
N ASP A 354 -20.54 -4.93 -40.03
CA ASP A 354 -21.68 -4.22 -40.61
C ASP A 354 -21.76 -2.77 -40.11
N ILE A 355 -21.57 -2.55 -38.79
CA ILE A 355 -21.51 -1.20 -38.19
C ILE A 355 -20.33 -0.40 -38.75
N ALA A 356 -19.16 -1.01 -38.86
CA ALA A 356 -17.96 -0.36 -39.39
C ALA A 356 -17.96 -0.18 -40.92
N GLY A 357 -18.94 -0.76 -41.63
CA GLY A 357 -19.00 -0.76 -43.10
C GLY A 357 -17.82 -1.48 -43.77
N VAL A 358 -17.20 -2.44 -43.09
CA VAL A 358 -16.01 -3.17 -43.57
C VAL A 358 -16.35 -4.59 -44.00
N ARG A 359 -15.51 -5.18 -44.85
CA ARG A 359 -15.74 -6.51 -45.42
C ARG A 359 -14.85 -7.59 -44.82
N THR A 360 -13.73 -7.20 -44.21
CA THR A 360 -12.76 -8.14 -43.64
C THR A 360 -12.47 -7.82 -42.19
N ARG A 361 -12.07 -8.84 -41.43
CA ARG A 361 -11.67 -8.70 -40.03
C ARG A 361 -10.44 -7.81 -39.87
N MET A 362 -9.52 -7.86 -40.83
CA MET A 362 -8.36 -6.97 -40.86
C MET A 362 -8.78 -5.51 -40.98
N GLN A 363 -9.76 -5.22 -41.85
CA GLN A 363 -10.33 -3.88 -41.95
C GLN A 363 -11.08 -3.48 -40.67
N LEU A 364 -11.77 -4.42 -40.01
CA LEU A 364 -12.43 -4.18 -38.74
C LEU A 364 -11.42 -3.80 -37.65
N GLY A 365 -10.30 -4.52 -37.54
CA GLY A 365 -9.23 -4.17 -36.59
C GLY A 365 -8.69 -2.76 -36.81
N GLY A 366 -8.34 -2.43 -38.06
CA GLY A 366 -7.88 -1.08 -38.41
C GLY A 366 -8.95 0.01 -38.20
N TYR A 367 -10.22 -0.30 -38.42
CA TYR A 367 -11.33 0.62 -38.13
C TYR A 367 -11.46 0.84 -36.62
N ALA A 368 -11.44 -0.23 -35.83
CA ALA A 368 -11.61 -0.20 -34.39
C ALA A 368 -10.57 0.70 -33.70
N ILE A 369 -9.30 0.59 -34.11
CA ILE A 369 -8.21 1.44 -33.62
C ILE A 369 -8.45 2.92 -33.98
N ARG A 370 -8.77 3.21 -35.24
CA ARG A 370 -8.96 4.59 -35.71
C ARG A 370 -10.16 5.31 -35.09
N HIS A 371 -11.18 4.57 -34.69
CA HIS A 371 -12.43 5.11 -34.15
C HIS A 371 -12.56 4.92 -32.64
N GLY A 372 -11.48 4.55 -31.96
CA GLY A 372 -11.46 4.40 -30.50
C GLY A 372 -12.40 3.32 -29.97
N TRP A 373 -12.69 2.29 -30.77
CA TRP A 373 -13.40 1.10 -30.27
C TRP A 373 -12.49 0.26 -29.37
N VAL A 374 -11.18 0.43 -29.55
CA VAL A 374 -10.05 -0.05 -28.75
C VAL A 374 -9.00 1.08 -28.80
N ALA A 375 -8.16 1.25 -27.77
CA ALA A 375 -7.15 2.32 -27.84
C ALA A 375 -6.18 2.13 -29.02
N PRO A 376 -5.70 3.26 -29.57
CA PRO A 376 -4.65 3.25 -30.57
C PRO A 376 -3.31 2.81 -29.98
N HIS A 377 -2.49 2.23 -30.86
CA HIS A 377 -1.11 1.80 -30.61
C HIS A 377 -0.19 2.94 -30.17
#